data_AF-A0A8X6HH53-F1
#
_entry.id   AF-A0A8X6HH53-F1
#
_cell.length_a   1.000
_cell.length_b   1.000
_cell.length_c   1.000
_cell.angle_alpha   90.00
_cell.angle_beta   90.00
_cell.angle_gamma   90.00
#
_symmetry.space_group_name_H-M   'P 1'
#
loop_
_entity.id
_entity.type
_entity.pdbx_description
1 polymer ?
#
loop_
_entity_poly.entity_id
_entity_poly.type
_entity_poly.pdbx_seq_one_letter_code
_entity_poly.pdbx_strand_id
1 'polypeptide(L)'
;MFLREIPKSGVPDIDLDDKEKLSKRAKYIQSIRDQLRKRFRSEYLEQLRHQSVRNRQIKPLTVGEMVLLEDVNKKRTFWDLARVEKLIPGRDGQIRLAVVKTVNSEFLRPVQRLFRLEMDSPVLSVADDSASVVTRRGRLVKPPVRL
;
A
#
# COMPACT_ATOMS: atom_id res chain seq x y z
N MET A 1 -2.72 -0.10 -10.94
CA MET A 1 -3.02 0.40 -12.29
C MET A 1 -4.11 1.47 -12.17
N PHE A 2 -3.79 2.76 -12.32
CA PHE A 2 -4.77 3.86 -12.15
C PHE A 2 -4.80 4.88 -13.30
N LEU A 3 -4.01 4.67 -14.36
CA LEU A 3 -4.04 5.50 -15.56
C LEU A 3 -4.65 4.68 -16.69
N ARG A 4 -5.98 4.55 -16.69
CA ARG A 4 -6.71 4.28 -17.93
C ARG A 4 -6.84 5.61 -18.67
N GLU A 5 -6.41 5.64 -19.92
CA GLU A 5 -6.66 6.79 -20.78
C GLU A 5 -8.18 6.95 -20.97
N ILE A 6 -8.67 8.18 -20.85
CA ILE A 6 -10.08 8.47 -21.11
C ILE A 6 -10.23 8.42 -22.65
N PRO A 7 -11.08 7.53 -23.20
CA PRO A 7 -11.30 7.50 -24.63
C PRO A 7 -11.84 8.87 -25.06
N LYS A 8 -11.23 9.45 -26.10
CA LYS A 8 -11.69 10.73 -26.66
C LYS A 8 -13.07 10.50 -27.28
N SER A 9 -14.13 10.87 -26.57
CA SER A 9 -15.46 10.96 -27.17
C SER A 9 -15.50 12.23 -28.04
N GLY A 10 -15.47 12.03 -29.36
CA GLY A 10 -15.77 13.10 -30.31
C GLY A 10 -17.29 13.18 -30.47
N VAL A 11 -17.86 14.37 -30.26
CA VAL A 11 -19.24 14.68 -30.70
C VAL A 11 -19.12 15.25 -32.10
N PRO A 12 -19.66 14.59 -33.15
CA PRO A 12 -19.78 15.19 -34.47
C PRO A 12 -20.91 16.22 -34.44
N ASP A 13 -20.84 17.24 -35.28
CA ASP A 13 -21.83 18.32 -35.47
C ASP A 13 -21.65 19.53 -34.55
N ILE A 14 -20.58 20.28 -34.81
CA ILE A 14 -20.36 21.62 -34.29
C ILE A 14 -20.02 22.53 -35.48
N ASP A 15 -20.80 23.59 -35.66
CA ASP A 15 -20.62 24.63 -36.68
C ASP A 15 -19.17 25.17 -36.68
N LEU A 16 -18.63 25.51 -37.85
CA LEU A 16 -17.19 25.83 -38.02
C LEU A 16 -16.68 26.97 -37.09
N ASP A 17 -17.54 27.96 -36.78
CA ASP A 17 -17.23 29.03 -35.82
C ASP A 17 -17.21 28.55 -34.36
N ASP A 18 -18.10 27.64 -33.99
CA ASP A 18 -18.10 26.98 -32.69
C ASP A 18 -16.97 25.95 -32.59
N LYS A 19 -16.55 25.36 -33.70
CA LYS A 19 -15.42 24.43 -33.77
C LYS A 19 -14.12 25.12 -33.40
N GLU A 20 -13.89 26.37 -33.84
CA GLU A 20 -12.71 27.13 -33.44
C GLU A 20 -12.73 27.52 -31.96
N LYS A 21 -13.86 28.01 -31.45
CA LYS A 21 -14.02 28.40 -30.04
C LYS A 21 -13.94 27.19 -29.10
N LEU A 22 -14.59 26.09 -29.45
CA LEU A 22 -14.53 24.82 -28.72
C LEU A 22 -13.14 24.18 -28.83
N SER A 23 -12.45 24.31 -29.97
CA SER A 23 -11.04 23.91 -30.12
C SER A 23 -10.12 24.71 -29.19
N LYS A 24 -10.30 26.04 -29.08
CA LYS A 24 -9.55 26.89 -28.13
C LYS A 24 -9.82 26.50 -26.68
N ARG A 25 -11.09 26.32 -26.28
CA ARG A 25 -11.47 25.91 -24.93
C ARG A 25 -10.98 24.50 -24.60
N ALA A 26 -11.08 23.55 -25.54
CA ALA A 26 -10.58 22.20 -25.37
C ALA A 26 -9.05 22.15 -25.23
N LYS A 27 -8.32 22.92 -26.05
CA LYS A 27 -6.86 23.09 -25.93
C LYS A 27 -6.47 23.69 -24.57
N TYR A 28 -7.23 24.68 -24.10
CA TYR A 28 -7.01 25.29 -22.78
C TYR A 28 -7.23 24.29 -21.64
N ILE A 29 -8.35 23.55 -21.64
CA ILE A 29 -8.62 22.49 -20.65
C ILE A 29 -7.54 21.40 -20.70
N GLN A 30 -7.09 21.02 -21.90
CA GLN A 30 -6.01 20.07 -22.06
C GLN A 30 -4.69 20.58 -21.46
N SER A 31 -4.35 21.85 -21.70
CA SER A 31 -3.19 22.51 -21.08
C SER A 31 -3.29 22.51 -19.55
N ILE A 32 -4.44 22.85 -18.97
CA ILE A 32 -4.64 22.80 -17.52
C ILE A 32 -4.46 21.36 -16.99
N ARG A 33 -5.04 20.36 -17.67
CA ARG A 33 -4.88 18.95 -17.28
C ARG A 33 -3.42 18.53 -17.31
N ASP A 34 -2.67 18.94 -18.32
CA ASP A 34 -1.26 18.58 -18.44
C ASP A 34 -0.39 19.32 -17.41
N GLN A 35 -0.70 20.58 -17.11
CA GLN A 35 -0.09 21.32 -15.99
C GLN A 35 -0.39 20.66 -14.65
N LEU A 36 -1.65 20.28 -14.39
CA LEU A 36 -2.06 19.56 -13.18
C LEU A 36 -1.33 18.22 -13.08
N ARG A 37 -1.28 17.43 -14.15
CA ARG A 37 -0.55 16.16 -14.19
C ARG A 37 0.94 16.36 -13.91
N LYS A 38 1.55 17.43 -14.43
CA LYS A 38 2.96 17.75 -14.20
C LYS A 38 3.20 18.10 -12.73
N ARG A 39 2.42 19.05 -12.18
CA ARG A 39 2.52 19.46 -10.77
C ARG A 39 2.22 18.32 -9.81
N PHE A 40 1.16 17.56 -10.07
CA PHE A 40 0.83 16.38 -9.27
C PHE A 40 1.99 15.40 -9.28
N ARG A 41 2.58 15.08 -10.44
CA ARG A 41 3.74 14.18 -10.45
C ARG A 41 4.97 14.75 -9.73
N SER A 42 5.26 16.04 -9.85
CA SER A 42 6.44 16.62 -9.17
C SER A 42 6.21 16.75 -7.67
N GLU A 43 5.14 17.41 -7.26
CA GLU A 43 4.93 17.81 -5.87
C GLU A 43 4.40 16.65 -5.01
N TYR A 44 3.45 15.87 -5.54
CA TYR A 44 2.85 14.78 -4.76
C TYR A 44 3.84 13.63 -4.53
N LEU A 45 4.68 13.29 -5.52
CA LEU A 45 5.69 12.24 -5.35
C LEU A 45 6.76 12.64 -4.32
N GLU A 46 7.15 13.90 -4.27
CA GLU A 46 8.05 14.44 -3.26
C GLU A 46 7.43 14.36 -1.85
N GLN A 47 6.16 14.75 -1.72
CA GLN A 47 5.40 14.64 -0.47
C GLN A 47 5.27 13.18 0.01
N LEU A 48 4.98 12.25 -0.90
CA LEU A 48 4.92 10.81 -0.59
C LEU A 48 6.26 10.27 -0.07
N ARG A 49 7.39 10.72 -0.63
CA ARG A 49 8.73 10.33 -0.14
C ARG A 49 8.93 10.81 1.30
N HIS A 50 8.57 12.05 1.59
CA HIS A 50 8.68 12.63 2.93
C HIS A 50 7.79 11.89 3.94
N GLN A 51 6.55 11.57 3.57
CA GLN A 51 5.65 10.79 4.43
C GLN A 51 6.16 9.36 4.65
N SER A 52 6.71 8.70 3.64
CA SER A 52 7.27 7.35 3.77
C SER A 52 8.45 7.29 4.77
N VAL A 53 9.33 8.30 4.76
CA VAL A 53 10.44 8.39 5.72
C VAL A 53 9.91 8.70 7.13
N ARG A 54 8.93 9.61 7.24
CA ARG A 54 8.31 9.96 8.53
C ARG A 54 7.58 8.78 9.16
N ASN A 55 6.83 8.01 8.37
CA ASN A 55 6.10 6.83 8.84
C ASN A 55 7.03 5.73 9.38
N ARG A 56 8.27 5.64 8.89
CA ARG A 56 9.27 4.71 9.45
C ARG A 56 9.70 5.08 10.87
N GLN A 57 9.71 6.37 11.22
CA GLN A 57 10.04 6.82 12.57
C GLN A 57 8.87 6.66 13.53
N ILE A 58 7.64 6.87 13.05
CA ILE A 58 6.43 6.85 13.89
C ILE A 58 6.05 5.43 14.27
N LYS A 59 6.20 4.46 13.36
CA LYS A 59 5.75 3.08 13.61
C LYS A 59 6.84 2.09 13.17
N PRO A 60 7.55 1.47 14.13
CA PRO A 60 8.55 0.46 13.82
C PRO A 60 7.89 -0.77 13.18
N LEU A 61 8.67 -1.49 12.38
CA LEU A 61 8.24 -2.74 11.77
C LEU A 61 8.03 -3.79 12.85
N THR A 62 6.94 -4.56 12.77
CA THR A 62 6.67 -5.65 13.72
C THR A 62 6.84 -7.01 13.06
N VAL A 63 7.16 -8.02 13.88
CA VAL A 63 7.19 -9.41 13.42
C VAL A 63 5.77 -9.83 13.04
N GLY A 64 5.64 -10.50 11.89
CA GLY A 64 4.37 -10.95 11.34
C GLY A 64 3.72 -9.98 10.36
N GLU A 65 4.22 -8.76 10.22
CA GLU A 65 3.68 -7.75 9.31
C GLU A 65 3.99 -8.08 7.83
N MET A 66 3.06 -7.74 6.93
CA MET A 66 3.25 -7.88 5.48
C MET A 66 3.91 -6.63 4.90
N VAL A 67 4.96 -6.84 4.11
CA VAL A 67 5.78 -5.81 3.48
C VAL A 67 6.04 -6.13 2.01
N LEU A 68 6.30 -5.11 1.21
CA LEU A 68 6.86 -5.22 -0.12
C LEU A 68 8.39 -5.26 -0.02
N LEU A 69 8.97 -6.25 -0.69
CA LEU A 69 10.41 -6.43 -0.79
C LEU A 69 10.94 -5.72 -2.04
N GLU A 70 11.82 -4.73 -1.84
CA GLU A 70 12.51 -4.09 -2.96
C GLU A 70 13.46 -5.06 -3.67
N ASP A 71 13.23 -5.20 -4.97
CA ASP A 71 14.14 -5.82 -5.91
C ASP A 71 14.60 -4.78 -6.93
N VAL A 72 15.91 -4.60 -7.06
CA VAL A 72 16.52 -3.63 -7.99
C VAL A 72 16.23 -4.00 -9.44
N ASN A 73 16.07 -5.29 -9.72
CA ASN A 73 15.86 -5.79 -11.07
C ASN A 73 14.39 -5.67 -11.53
N LYS A 74 13.47 -5.38 -10.60
CA LYS A 74 12.04 -5.30 -10.87
C LYS A 74 11.55 -3.87 -10.67
N LYS A 75 10.61 -3.44 -11.54
CA LYS A 75 9.86 -2.20 -11.27
C LYS A 75 9.08 -2.36 -9.97
N ARG A 76 8.85 -1.25 -9.26
CA ARG A 76 8.13 -1.22 -7.97
C ARG A 76 6.78 -1.94 -7.97
N THR A 77 6.09 -1.96 -9.11
CA THR A 77 4.80 -2.66 -9.28
C THR A 77 4.91 -4.19 -9.22
N PHE A 78 6.11 -4.73 -9.40
CA PHE A 78 6.41 -6.17 -9.40
C PHE A 78 7.30 -6.56 -8.21
N TRP A 79 7.42 -5.70 -7.21
CA TRP A 79 8.08 -6.07 -5.97
C TRP A 79 7.29 -7.17 -5.26
N ASP A 80 8.00 -8.16 -4.75
CA ASP A 80 7.38 -9.33 -4.16
C ASP A 80 6.80 -8.97 -2.78
N LEU A 81 5.65 -9.57 -2.45
CA LEU A 81 5.09 -9.51 -1.10
C LEU A 81 5.83 -10.49 -0.20
N ALA A 82 6.15 -10.05 1.01
CA ALA A 82 6.84 -10.84 2.01
C ALA A 82 6.28 -10.57 3.41
N ARG A 83 6.34 -11.59 4.26
CA ARG A 83 6.01 -11.48 5.69
C ARG A 83 7.28 -11.33 6.50
N VAL A 84 7.30 -10.43 7.47
CA VAL A 84 8.43 -10.30 8.40
C VAL A 84 8.40 -11.47 9.37
N GLU A 85 9.47 -12.26 9.41
CA GLU A 85 9.58 -13.40 10.32
C GLU A 85 10.42 -13.06 11.55
N LYS A 86 11.53 -12.37 11.36
CA LYS A 86 12.44 -11.99 12.46
C LYS A 86 13.01 -10.59 12.22
N LEU A 87 13.24 -9.86 13.31
CA LEU A 87 13.86 -8.55 13.31
C LEU A 87 15.19 -8.65 14.07
N ILE A 88 16.27 -8.18 13.46
CA ILE A 88 17.62 -8.27 14.01
C ILE A 88 18.07 -6.86 14.39
N PRO A 89 18.13 -6.54 15.70
CA PRO A 89 18.66 -5.28 16.18
C PRO A 89 20.19 -5.25 16.12
N GLY A 90 20.74 -4.05 15.94
CA GLY A 90 22.17 -3.79 16.11
C GLY A 90 22.58 -3.67 17.57
N ARG A 91 23.85 -3.35 17.83
CA ARG A 91 24.40 -3.18 19.18
C ARG A 91 23.76 -2.03 19.98
N ASP A 92 23.22 -1.05 19.28
CA ASP A 92 22.49 0.12 19.80
C ASP A 92 20.98 -0.15 20.00
N GLY A 93 20.53 -1.39 19.78
CA GLY A 93 19.11 -1.77 19.88
C GLY A 93 18.26 -1.36 18.67
N GLN A 94 18.82 -0.67 17.67
CA GLN A 94 18.07 -0.27 16.47
C GLN A 94 17.96 -1.42 15.46
N ILE A 95 16.74 -1.68 14.98
CA ILE A 95 16.46 -2.70 13.98
C ILE A 95 16.99 -2.24 12.62
N ARG A 96 17.97 -2.98 12.07
CA ARG A 96 18.55 -2.69 10.75
C ARG A 96 18.27 -3.77 9.73
N LEU A 97 18.20 -5.02 10.18
CA LEU A 97 17.99 -6.19 9.34
C LEU A 97 16.70 -6.89 9.72
N ALA A 98 16.02 -7.45 8.71
CA ALA A 98 14.88 -8.30 8.90
C ALA A 98 15.03 -9.56 8.04
N VAL A 99 14.61 -10.68 8.60
CA VAL A 99 14.37 -11.92 7.85
C VAL A 99 12.93 -11.85 7.37
N VAL A 100 12.74 -11.85 6.06
CA VAL A 100 11.43 -11.81 5.43
C VAL A 100 11.19 -13.09 4.64
N LYS A 101 9.97 -13.58 4.69
CA LYS A 101 9.53 -14.79 4.02
C LYS A 101 8.59 -14.44 2.88
N THR A 102 9.01 -14.75 1.66
CA THR A 102 8.15 -14.76 0.48
C THR A 102 7.56 -16.17 0.33
N VAL A 103 6.61 -16.35 -0.58
CA VAL A 103 6.01 -17.67 -0.90
C VAL A 103 7.07 -18.72 -1.21
N ASN A 104 8.14 -18.33 -1.89
CA ASN A 104 9.12 -19.26 -2.44
C ASN A 104 10.40 -19.39 -1.59
N SER A 105 10.75 -18.37 -0.80
CA SER A 105 12.05 -18.30 -0.14
C SER A 105 12.10 -17.27 0.98
N GLU A 106 13.08 -17.43 1.87
CA GLU A 106 13.42 -16.46 2.90
C GLU A 106 14.61 -15.59 2.46
N PHE A 107 14.54 -14.30 2.81
CA PHE A 107 15.56 -13.31 2.47
C PHE A 107 15.97 -12.51 3.70
N LEU A 108 17.28 -12.28 3.82
CA LEU A 108 17.83 -11.31 4.76
C LEU A 108 17.99 -9.96 4.05
N ARG A 109 17.25 -8.95 4.53
CA ARG A 109 17.18 -7.64 3.87
C ARG A 109 17.22 -6.50 4.89
N PRO A 110 17.87 -5.37 4.55
CA PRO A 110 17.81 -4.18 5.38
C PRO A 110 16.38 -3.64 5.44
N VAL A 111 15.98 -3.11 6.60
CA VAL A 111 14.63 -2.52 6.81
C VAL A 111 14.38 -1.36 5.83
N GLN A 112 15.42 -0.65 5.40
CA GLN A 112 15.31 0.42 4.40
C GLN A 112 14.77 -0.06 3.03
N ARG A 113 14.96 -1.35 2.71
CA ARG A 113 14.51 -1.99 1.46
C ARG A 113 13.15 -2.69 1.62
N LEU A 114 12.54 -2.56 2.80
CA LEU A 114 11.21 -3.07 3.08
C LEU A 114 10.23 -1.90 3.11
N PHE A 115 9.10 -2.08 2.43
CA PHE A 115 8.07 -1.07 2.29
C PHE A 115 6.77 -1.60 2.87
N ARG A 116 6.23 -0.89 3.85
CA ARG A 116 5.01 -1.28 4.53
C ARG A 116 3.80 -1.02 3.64
N LEU A 117 2.80 -1.87 3.77
CA LEU A 117 1.50 -1.64 3.14
C LEU A 117 0.68 -0.69 4.01
N GLU A 118 -0.20 0.10 3.39
CA GLU A 118 -1.14 0.99 4.11
C GLU A 118 -2.33 0.21 4.69
N MET A 119 -2.11 -1.04 5.08
CA MET A 119 -3.13 -1.92 5.62
C MET A 119 -2.86 -2.13 7.10
N ASP A 120 -3.60 -1.43 7.94
CA ASP A 120 -3.76 -1.84 9.32
C ASP A 120 -4.72 -3.02 9.32
N SER A 121 -4.19 -4.24 9.30
CA SER A 121 -5.00 -5.36 9.77
C SER A 121 -5.31 -5.04 11.23
N PRO A 122 -6.57 -4.87 11.64
CA PRO A 122 -6.87 -5.10 13.04
C PRO A 122 -6.41 -6.53 13.26
N VAL A 123 -5.34 -6.70 14.04
CA VAL A 123 -5.05 -7.99 14.62
C VAL A 123 -6.30 -8.23 15.46
N LEU A 124 -7.25 -9.02 14.93
CA LEU A 124 -8.14 -9.76 15.79
C LEU A 124 -7.15 -10.51 16.67
N SER A 125 -6.93 -9.99 17.88
CA SER A 125 -6.44 -10.78 18.98
C SER A 125 -7.40 -11.94 18.99
N VAL A 126 -7.00 -13.06 18.39
CA VAL A 126 -7.59 -14.35 18.65
C VAL A 126 -7.22 -14.56 20.11
N ALA A 127 -8.00 -13.92 20.99
CA ALA A 127 -8.05 -14.25 22.38
C ALA A 127 -8.40 -15.73 22.36
N ASP A 128 -7.50 -16.52 22.93
CA ASP A 128 -7.61 -17.96 23.01
C ASP A 128 -9.07 -18.36 23.20
N ASP A 129 -9.57 -19.20 22.28
CA ASP A 129 -10.92 -19.79 22.28
C ASP A 129 -11.02 -20.84 23.42
N SER A 130 -10.59 -20.47 24.63
CA SER A 130 -10.80 -21.23 25.87
C SER A 130 -11.83 -20.56 26.78
N ALA A 131 -12.57 -19.57 26.29
CA ALA A 131 -13.70 -19.02 27.02
C ALA A 131 -14.83 -20.07 27.05
N SER A 132 -15.02 -20.69 28.21
CA SER A 132 -16.19 -21.53 28.49
C SER A 132 -17.47 -20.78 28.16
N VAL A 133 -18.30 -21.34 27.29
CA VAL A 133 -19.61 -20.74 26.95
C VAL A 133 -20.53 -20.95 28.14
N VAL A 134 -20.82 -19.88 28.88
CA VAL A 134 -21.77 -19.88 29.99
C VAL A 134 -23.15 -19.56 29.43
N THR A 135 -24.09 -20.50 29.58
CA THR A 135 -25.50 -20.26 29.22
C THR A 135 -26.10 -19.16 30.11
N ARG A 136 -27.20 -18.51 29.69
CA ARG A 136 -27.92 -17.50 30.51
C ARG A 136 -28.28 -17.97 31.94
N ARG A 137 -28.26 -19.28 32.20
CA ARG A 137 -28.49 -19.90 33.52
C ARG A 137 -27.20 -20.26 34.28
N GLY A 138 -26.04 -19.76 33.87
CA GLY A 138 -24.77 -19.97 34.57
C GLY A 138 -24.08 -21.32 34.33
N ARG A 139 -24.60 -22.17 33.44
CA ARG A 139 -24.00 -23.50 33.17
C ARG A 139 -22.88 -23.40 32.12
N LEU A 140 -21.68 -23.87 32.46
CA LEU A 140 -20.55 -24.01 31.51
C LEU A 140 -20.84 -25.12 30.48
N VAL A 141 -20.61 -24.82 29.21
CA VAL A 141 -20.70 -25.77 28.08
C VAL A 141 -19.35 -25.81 27.36
N LYS A 142 -18.86 -27.02 27.07
CA LYS A 142 -17.65 -27.21 26.26
C LYS A 142 -17.96 -26.90 24.79
N PRO A 143 -17.12 -26.12 24.08
CA PRO A 143 -17.34 -25.80 22.68
C PRO A 143 -17.21 -27.06 21.80
N PRO A 144 -17.93 -27.10 20.65
CA PRO A 144 -17.89 -28.25 19.76
C PRO A 144 -16.51 -28.37 19.08
N VAL A 145 -15.94 -29.58 19.12
CA VAL A 145 -14.69 -29.93 18.45
C VAL A 145 -14.97 -30.01 16.95
N ARG A 146 -14.26 -29.22 16.12
CA ARG A 146 -14.28 -29.38 14.66
C ARG A 146 -13.38 -30.56 14.29
N LEU A 147 -13.93 -31.53 13.56
CA LEU A 147 -13.19 -32.63 12.94
C LEU A 147 -12.33 -32.14 11.77
#